data_AF-A0A960H493-F1
#
_entry.id   AF-A0A960H493-F1
#
_cell.length_a   1.000
_cell.length_b   1.000
_cell.length_c   1.000
_cell.angle_alpha   90.00
_cell.angle_beta   90.00
_cell.angle_gamma   90.00
#
_symmetry.space_group_name_H-M   'P 1'
#
loop_
_entity.id
_entity.type
_entity.pdbx_description
1 polymer ?
#
loop_
_entity_poly.entity_id
_entity_poly.type
_entity_poly.pdbx_seq_one_letter_code
_entity_poly.pdbx_strand_id
1 'polypeptide(L)'
;MNTARRRAVRPLAALAAVPVALALAVPASADDFPAPPYIDHTTWVSYGGLASLRVYPTHAGRVASTELGQPPWDADEAWGEVLAAAPDADTAGMRAQFLCHWRFAELVEPGKTSWNLEPWRPVVDDETMADAGCNPGGSVAGF
;
A
#
# COMPACT_ATOMS: atom_id res chain seq x y z
N MET A 1 -71.45 56.73 18.66
CA MET A 1 -70.16 56.69 19.36
C MET A 1 -70.13 55.48 20.28
N ASN A 2 -69.39 54.42 19.93
CA ASN A 2 -68.52 53.69 20.86
C ASN A 2 -67.66 52.66 20.09
N THR A 3 -66.41 53.07 19.97
CA THR A 3 -65.12 52.41 19.75
C THR A 3 -65.07 50.90 19.50
N ALA A 4 -64.40 50.58 18.39
CA ALA A 4 -64.00 49.26 17.91
C ALA A 4 -62.96 48.56 18.81
N ARG A 5 -62.97 47.22 18.79
CA ARG A 5 -61.73 46.42 18.84
C ARG A 5 -61.85 45.23 17.90
N ARG A 6 -61.16 45.32 16.76
CA ARG A 6 -60.90 44.18 15.85
C ARG A 6 -59.86 43.29 16.53
N ARG A 7 -60.17 42.01 16.74
CA ARG A 7 -59.15 41.02 17.13
C ARG A 7 -58.39 40.61 15.89
N ALA A 8 -57.08 40.86 15.90
CA ALA A 8 -56.17 40.50 14.83
C ALA A 8 -55.99 38.98 14.76
N VAL A 9 -56.11 38.42 13.56
CA VAL A 9 -55.63 37.07 13.24
C VAL A 9 -54.15 37.16 12.95
N ARG A 10 -53.34 36.28 13.54
CA ARG A 10 -51.98 36.00 13.05
C ARG A 10 -51.87 34.50 12.78
N PRO A 11 -51.72 34.07 11.52
CA PRO A 11 -51.34 32.70 11.24
C PRO A 11 -49.91 32.51 11.73
N LEU A 12 -49.63 31.47 12.50
CA LEU A 12 -48.25 31.05 12.72
C LEU A 12 -47.71 30.59 11.36
N ALA A 13 -46.76 31.37 10.83
CA ALA A 13 -45.98 31.00 9.68
C ALA A 13 -45.19 29.73 10.02
N ALA A 14 -45.46 28.63 9.33
CA ALA A 14 -44.55 27.50 9.26
C ALA A 14 -43.34 27.93 8.42
N LEU A 15 -42.32 28.48 9.08
CA LEU A 15 -41.02 28.73 8.48
C LEU A 15 -40.31 27.39 8.30
N ALA A 16 -40.20 26.97 7.05
CA ALA A 16 -39.44 25.82 6.60
C ALA A 16 -37.98 25.90 7.09
N ALA A 17 -37.61 25.04 8.04
CA ALA A 17 -36.24 24.89 8.52
C ALA A 17 -35.53 23.77 7.74
N VAL A 18 -35.38 23.94 6.42
CA VAL A 18 -34.53 23.10 5.56
C VAL A 18 -34.04 24.06 4.45
N PRO A 19 -32.77 24.52 4.41
CA PRO A 19 -31.57 23.69 4.38
C PRO A 19 -30.30 24.39 4.97
N VAL A 20 -29.93 24.15 6.23
CA VAL A 20 -28.58 24.55 6.75
C VAL A 20 -27.70 23.33 6.96
N ALA A 21 -28.07 22.17 6.40
CA ALA A 21 -27.24 20.96 6.44
C ALA A 21 -26.28 20.86 5.23
N LEU A 22 -26.53 21.60 4.14
CA LEU A 22 -25.74 21.47 2.90
C LEU A 22 -24.41 22.24 2.90
N ALA A 23 -24.19 23.17 3.83
CA ALA A 23 -22.98 24.00 3.86
C ALA A 23 -21.81 23.38 4.65
N LEU A 24 -22.02 22.22 5.28
CA LEU A 24 -21.00 21.46 6.01
C LEU A 24 -20.63 20.14 5.32
N ALA A 25 -21.05 19.95 4.07
CA ALA A 25 -20.57 18.83 3.26
C ALA A 25 -19.09 19.07 2.95
N VAL A 26 -18.21 18.58 3.83
CA VAL A 26 -16.80 18.39 3.51
C VAL A 26 -16.78 17.49 2.28
N PRO A 27 -16.07 17.83 1.20
CA PRO A 27 -15.89 16.88 0.12
C PRO A 27 -15.26 15.64 0.75
N ALA A 28 -15.92 14.49 0.61
CA ALA A 28 -15.27 13.22 0.87
C ALA A 28 -14.21 13.10 -0.23
N SER A 29 -12.97 13.46 0.10
CA SER A 29 -11.83 12.96 -0.65
C SER A 29 -11.84 11.45 -0.40
N ALA A 30 -12.23 10.68 -1.41
CA ALA A 30 -11.66 9.34 -1.49
C ALA A 30 -10.18 9.61 -1.73
N ASP A 31 -9.37 9.55 -0.68
CA ASP A 31 -7.95 9.29 -0.91
C ASP A 31 -7.96 7.96 -1.67
N ASP A 32 -7.63 8.03 -2.97
CA ASP A 32 -7.51 6.86 -3.81
C ASP A 32 -6.37 6.04 -3.22
N PHE A 33 -6.70 5.16 -2.27
CA PHE A 33 -5.75 4.21 -1.73
C PHE A 33 -5.15 3.48 -2.93
N PRO A 34 -3.81 3.34 -2.98
CA PRO A 34 -3.17 2.64 -4.08
C PRO A 34 -3.75 1.23 -4.14
N ALA A 35 -4.49 0.96 -5.22
CA ALA A 35 -5.09 -0.33 -5.47
C ALA A 35 -4.14 -1.20 -6.32
N PRO A 36 -4.25 -2.53 -6.22
CA PRO A 36 -3.50 -3.42 -7.10
C PRO A 36 -3.86 -3.19 -8.59
N PRO A 37 -2.95 -3.53 -9.53
CA PRO A 37 -1.76 -4.35 -9.31
C PRO A 37 -0.61 -3.59 -8.64
N TYR A 38 0.03 -4.22 -7.67
CA TYR A 38 1.19 -3.71 -6.95
C TYR A 38 2.50 -4.10 -7.63
N ILE A 39 2.52 -5.21 -8.35
CA ILE A 39 3.64 -5.77 -9.09
C ILE A 39 3.33 -5.69 -10.58
N ASP A 40 4.25 -5.09 -11.35
CA ASP A 40 4.13 -4.97 -12.80
C ASP A 40 4.47 -6.30 -13.47
N HIS A 41 5.65 -6.85 -13.16
CA HIS A 41 6.10 -8.14 -13.64
C HIS A 41 7.24 -8.69 -12.77
N THR A 42 7.64 -9.92 -13.08
CA THR A 42 8.85 -10.54 -12.54
C THR A 42 9.74 -11.08 -13.65
N THR A 43 11.03 -11.25 -13.38
CA THR A 43 11.96 -11.85 -14.35
C THR A 43 13.03 -12.65 -13.63
N TRP A 44 13.14 -13.94 -13.95
CA TRP A 44 14.27 -14.75 -13.53
C TRP A 44 15.52 -14.34 -14.31
N VAL A 45 16.59 -14.04 -13.56
CA VAL A 45 17.93 -13.79 -14.09
C VAL A 45 18.94 -14.69 -13.38
N SER A 46 20.18 -14.71 -13.89
CA SER A 46 21.29 -15.38 -13.21
C SER A 46 22.46 -14.44 -12.98
N TYR A 47 22.99 -14.47 -11.76
CA TYR A 47 24.23 -13.80 -11.38
C TYR A 47 25.23 -14.88 -10.93
N GLY A 48 26.38 -14.97 -11.60
CA GLY A 48 27.41 -15.96 -11.23
C GLY A 48 26.92 -17.43 -11.28
N GLY A 49 25.90 -17.74 -12.08
CA GLY A 49 25.30 -19.08 -12.17
C GLY A 49 24.24 -19.38 -11.12
N LEU A 50 23.94 -18.44 -10.23
CA LEU A 50 22.87 -18.55 -9.23
C LEU A 50 21.62 -17.81 -9.73
N ALA A 51 20.43 -18.37 -9.44
CA ALA A 51 19.16 -17.76 -9.84
C ALA A 51 18.80 -16.57 -8.95
N SER A 52 18.18 -15.55 -9.53
CA SER A 52 17.65 -14.38 -8.84
C SER A 52 16.36 -13.93 -9.54
N LEU A 53 15.27 -13.81 -8.80
CA LEU A 53 14.00 -13.29 -9.31
C LEU A 53 13.98 -11.79 -9.09
N ARG A 54 13.97 -11.02 -10.19
CA ARG A 54 13.71 -9.59 -10.13
C ARG A 54 12.21 -9.36 -10.06
N VAL A 55 11.76 -8.63 -9.06
CA VAL A 55 10.37 -8.18 -8.87
C VAL A 55 10.31 -6.69 -9.17
N TYR A 56 9.42 -6.29 -10.08
CA TYR A 56 9.27 -4.89 -10.52
C TYR A 56 7.97 -4.32 -9.96
N PRO A 57 8.02 -3.42 -8.96
CA PRO A 57 6.81 -2.84 -8.38
C PRO A 57 6.24 -1.74 -9.29
N THR A 58 4.91 -1.66 -9.36
CA THR A 58 4.19 -0.55 -10.00
C THR A 58 4.32 0.74 -9.18
N HIS A 59 3.87 1.87 -9.71
CA HIS A 59 3.73 3.09 -8.91
C HIS A 59 2.79 2.87 -7.71
N ALA A 60 1.67 2.19 -7.92
CA ALA A 60 0.73 1.87 -6.85
C ALA A 60 1.40 1.02 -5.77
N GLY A 61 2.16 -0.01 -6.15
CA GLY A 61 2.93 -0.83 -5.20
C GLY A 61 3.93 -0.02 -4.38
N ARG A 62 4.63 0.93 -4.99
CA ARG A 62 5.58 1.80 -4.27
C ARG A 62 4.91 2.76 -3.29
N VAL A 63 3.78 3.36 -3.68
CA VAL A 63 3.00 4.19 -2.74
C VAL A 63 2.45 3.30 -1.63
N ALA A 64 1.82 2.19 -2.01
CA ALA A 64 1.25 1.21 -1.10
C ALA A 64 2.27 0.67 -0.13
N SER A 65 3.56 0.57 -0.46
CA SER A 65 4.58 0.02 0.45
C SER A 65 5.13 1.02 1.47
N THR A 66 4.75 2.30 1.38
CA THR A 66 5.25 3.39 2.23
C THR A 66 4.20 4.04 3.12
N GLU A 67 2.92 3.70 2.97
CA GLU A 67 1.85 4.29 3.77
C GLU A 67 1.96 3.92 5.25
N LEU A 68 1.90 4.91 6.15
CA LEU A 68 1.90 4.64 7.59
C LEU A 68 0.65 3.85 7.97
N GLY A 69 0.83 2.72 8.66
CA GLY A 69 -0.28 1.85 9.02
C GLY A 69 -0.68 0.85 7.93
N GLN A 70 0.20 0.64 6.94
CA GLN A 70 0.21 -0.47 5.98
C GLN A 70 -0.78 -1.58 6.35
N PRO A 71 -1.88 -1.72 5.61
CA PRO A 71 -2.70 -2.88 5.77
C PRO A 71 -1.88 -4.14 5.51
N PRO A 72 -1.85 -5.11 6.44
CA PRO A 72 -1.02 -6.30 6.27
C PRO A 72 -1.40 -7.11 5.01
N TRP A 73 -2.63 -6.95 4.53
CA TRP A 73 -3.12 -7.64 3.34
C TRP A 73 -2.56 -7.11 2.02
N ASP A 74 -2.05 -5.87 1.95
CA ASP A 74 -1.50 -5.33 0.68
C ASP A 74 -0.20 -6.04 0.31
N ALA A 75 0.65 -6.32 1.31
CA ALA A 75 1.86 -7.12 1.11
C ALA A 75 1.54 -8.58 0.76
N ASP A 76 0.44 -9.13 1.29
CA ASP A 76 -0.03 -10.47 0.93
C ASP A 76 -0.59 -10.52 -0.50
N GLU A 77 -1.35 -9.51 -0.91
CA GLU A 77 -1.85 -9.37 -2.29
C GLU A 77 -0.68 -9.23 -3.26
N ALA A 78 0.27 -8.34 -2.97
CA ALA A 78 1.46 -8.15 -3.79
C ALA A 78 2.32 -9.43 -3.89
N TRP A 79 2.44 -10.20 -2.80
CA TRP A 79 3.08 -11.51 -2.86
C TRP A 79 2.30 -12.50 -3.73
N GLY A 80 0.96 -12.47 -3.67
CA GLY A 80 0.09 -13.24 -4.56
C GLY A 80 0.32 -12.91 -6.04
N GLU A 81 0.50 -11.64 -6.37
CA GLU A 81 0.83 -11.20 -7.74
C GLU A 81 2.21 -11.69 -8.18
N VAL A 82 3.22 -11.69 -7.29
CA VAL A 82 4.53 -12.32 -7.57
C VAL A 82 4.37 -13.79 -7.93
N LEU A 83 3.60 -14.55 -7.14
CA LEU A 83 3.37 -15.98 -7.39
C LEU A 83 2.53 -16.25 -8.64
N ALA A 84 1.61 -15.34 -8.99
CA ALA A 84 0.89 -15.43 -10.25
C ALA A 84 1.81 -15.25 -11.47
N ALA A 85 2.83 -14.38 -11.36
CA ALA A 85 3.81 -14.13 -12.42
C ALA A 85 4.95 -15.16 -12.45
N ALA A 86 5.39 -15.65 -11.29
CA ALA A 86 6.46 -16.64 -11.12
C ALA A 86 6.04 -17.72 -10.10
N PRO A 87 5.28 -18.75 -10.53
CA PRO A 87 4.73 -19.78 -9.64
C PRO A 87 5.78 -20.62 -8.91
N ASP A 88 7.02 -20.64 -9.42
CA ASP A 88 8.16 -21.35 -8.83
C ASP A 88 8.92 -20.51 -7.78
N ALA A 89 8.49 -19.28 -7.50
CA ALA A 89 9.11 -18.40 -6.51
C ALA A 89 8.79 -18.76 -5.05
N ASP A 90 7.83 -19.64 -4.78
CA ASP A 90 7.44 -20.06 -3.42
C ASP A 90 8.41 -21.09 -2.81
N THR A 91 9.69 -20.72 -2.78
CA THR A 91 10.73 -21.49 -2.09
C THR A 91 11.04 -20.88 -0.73
N ALA A 92 11.68 -21.67 0.14
CA ALA A 92 12.06 -21.22 1.47
C ALA A 92 12.83 -19.88 1.43
N GLY A 93 12.40 -18.92 2.24
CA GLY A 93 13.04 -17.60 2.38
C GLY A 93 12.63 -16.54 1.34
N MET A 94 12.07 -16.90 0.18
CA MET A 94 11.72 -15.92 -0.87
C MET A 94 10.64 -14.91 -0.41
N ARG A 95 9.57 -15.39 0.23
CA ARG A 95 8.53 -14.50 0.79
C ARG A 95 9.09 -13.55 1.85
N ALA A 96 10.01 -14.01 2.69
CA ALA A 96 10.61 -13.17 3.73
C ALA A 96 11.49 -12.07 3.13
N GLN A 97 12.29 -12.39 2.09
CA GLN A 97 13.03 -11.40 1.31
C GLN A 97 12.08 -10.37 0.67
N PHE A 98 10.97 -10.83 0.08
CA PHE A 98 9.96 -9.95 -0.52
C PHE A 98 9.34 -9.00 0.50
N LEU A 99 8.91 -9.51 1.65
CA LEU A 99 8.31 -8.68 2.70
C LEU A 99 9.31 -7.65 3.25
N CYS A 100 10.59 -8.01 3.36
CA CYS A 100 11.63 -7.06 3.72
C CYS A 100 11.75 -5.96 2.66
N HIS A 101 11.81 -6.32 1.37
CA HIS A 101 11.86 -5.35 0.29
C HIS A 101 10.62 -4.45 0.24
N TRP A 102 9.41 -5.00 0.36
CA TRP A 102 8.17 -4.25 0.44
C TRP A 102 8.26 -3.17 1.53
N ARG A 103 8.66 -3.55 2.74
CA ARG A 103 8.71 -2.64 3.90
C ARG A 103 9.79 -1.58 3.80
N PHE A 104 10.96 -1.91 3.24
CA PHE A 104 12.15 -1.07 3.40
C PHE A 104 12.72 -0.49 2.12
N ALA A 105 12.51 -1.11 0.95
CA ALA A 105 13.21 -0.70 -0.26
C ALA A 105 12.91 0.76 -0.64
N GLU A 106 11.64 1.16 -0.66
CA GLU A 106 11.26 2.54 -0.98
C GLU A 106 11.62 3.55 0.13
N LEU A 107 11.78 3.10 1.38
CA LEU A 107 12.16 3.97 2.49
C LEU A 107 13.67 4.22 2.55
N VAL A 108 14.47 3.20 2.25
CA VAL A 108 15.93 3.22 2.39
C VAL A 108 16.62 3.62 1.09
N GLU A 109 16.16 3.11 -0.05
CA GLU A 109 16.72 3.39 -1.38
C GLU A 109 15.58 3.56 -2.40
N PRO A 110 14.90 4.73 -2.39
CA PRO A 110 13.72 4.95 -3.22
C PRO A 110 13.98 4.76 -4.72
N GLY A 111 13.00 4.21 -5.43
CA GLY A 111 13.02 4.14 -6.89
C GLY A 111 13.92 3.07 -7.50
N LYS A 112 14.39 2.09 -6.71
CA LYS A 112 15.06 0.89 -7.26
C LYS A 112 14.20 0.26 -8.34
N THR A 113 14.79 -0.02 -9.50
CA THR A 113 14.06 -0.57 -10.65
C THR A 113 13.41 -1.92 -10.31
N SER A 114 14.12 -2.79 -9.60
CA SER A 114 13.63 -4.09 -9.16
C SER A 114 14.17 -4.47 -7.78
N TRP A 115 13.51 -5.43 -7.14
CA TRP A 115 13.97 -6.12 -5.94
C TRP A 115 14.37 -7.55 -6.28
N ASN A 116 15.51 -8.02 -5.77
CA ASN A 116 16.00 -9.36 -6.07
C ASN A 116 15.60 -10.31 -4.95
N LEU A 117 14.97 -11.42 -5.31
CA LEU A 117 14.66 -12.53 -4.42
C LEU A 117 15.46 -13.76 -4.87
N GLU A 118 16.24 -14.32 -3.96
CA GLU A 118 17.23 -15.33 -4.31
C GLU A 118 17.01 -16.62 -3.51
N PRO A 119 16.66 -17.75 -4.17
CA PRO A 119 16.23 -18.97 -3.48
C PRO A 119 17.38 -19.72 -2.79
N TRP A 120 18.63 -19.36 -3.08
CA TRP A 120 19.84 -19.94 -2.50
C TRP A 120 20.31 -19.20 -1.25
N ARG A 121 19.68 -18.07 -0.91
CA ARG A 121 19.96 -17.30 0.31
C ARG A 121 19.59 -18.13 1.55
N PRO A 122 20.34 -18.02 2.67
CA PRO A 122 19.97 -18.70 3.90
C PRO A 122 18.62 -18.19 4.43
N VAL A 123 17.82 -19.09 4.99
CA VAL A 123 16.62 -18.74 5.73
C VAL A 123 17.05 -18.25 7.12
N VAL A 124 16.70 -17.01 7.45
CA VAL A 124 17.05 -16.33 8.69
C VAL A 124 15.80 -15.69 9.31
N ASP A 125 15.90 -15.26 10.56
CA ASP A 125 14.86 -14.45 11.20
C ASP A 125 14.75 -13.04 10.58
N ASP A 126 13.63 -12.36 10.86
CA ASP A 126 13.29 -11.06 10.29
C ASP A 126 14.31 -9.96 10.63
N GLU A 127 14.95 -10.02 11.80
CA GLU A 127 15.97 -9.07 12.23
C GLU A 127 17.23 -9.22 11.38
N THR A 128 17.74 -10.45 11.28
CA THR A 128 18.88 -10.78 10.42
C THR A 128 18.61 -10.48 8.94
N MET A 129 17.38 -10.69 8.47
CA MET A 129 16.96 -10.35 7.11
C MET A 129 17.08 -8.84 6.84
N ALA A 130 16.59 -8.01 7.77
CA ALA A 130 16.64 -6.56 7.66
C ALA A 130 18.08 -6.04 7.76
N ASP A 131 18.87 -6.55 8.72
CA ASP A 131 20.27 -6.17 8.93
C ASP A 131 21.14 -6.48 7.69
N ALA A 132 20.81 -7.53 6.96
CA ALA A 132 21.49 -7.90 5.72
C ALA A 132 20.95 -7.19 4.46
N GLY A 133 20.07 -6.19 4.61
CA GLY A 133 19.52 -5.45 3.46
C GLY A 133 18.59 -6.29 2.60
N CYS A 134 17.78 -7.16 3.22
CA CYS A 134 16.78 -8.03 2.61
C CYS A 134 17.32 -9.18 1.76
N ASN A 135 18.64 -9.33 1.63
CA ASN A 135 19.29 -10.40 0.87
C ASN A 135 20.44 -11.02 1.70
N PRO A 136 20.13 -11.91 2.66
CA PRO A 136 21.10 -12.41 3.65
C PRO A 136 22.18 -13.29 3.04
N GLY A 137 23.32 -13.46 3.73
CA GLY A 137 24.43 -14.28 3.23
C GLY A 137 25.30 -13.61 2.15
N GLY A 138 25.09 -12.31 1.88
CA GLY A 138 26.11 -11.49 1.23
C GLY A 138 27.26 -11.22 2.19
N SER A 139 28.51 -11.39 1.76
CA SER A 139 29.65 -10.80 2.48
C SER A 139 29.59 -9.28 2.35
N VAL A 140 30.13 -8.55 3.33
CA VAL A 140 30.44 -7.10 3.21
C VAL A 140 31.37 -6.77 2.02
N ALA A 141 31.88 -7.81 1.34
CA ALA A 141 32.60 -7.76 0.10
C ALA A 141 31.93 -8.71 -0.93
N GLY A 142 31.03 -8.16 -1.75
CA GLY A 142 30.75 -8.61 -3.12
C GLY A 142 29.97 -9.91 -3.30
N PHE A 143 28.68 -9.76 -3.64
CA PHE A 143 28.12 -10.15 -4.94
C PHE A 143 27.08 -9.11 -5.34
#